data_AF-A0A523SRY2-F1
#
_entry.id   AF-A0A523SRY2-F1
#
_cell.length_a   1.000
_cell.length_b   1.000
_cell.length_c   1.000
_cell.angle_alpha   90.00
_cell.angle_beta   90.00
_cell.angle_gamma   90.00
#
_symmetry.space_group_name_H-M   'P 1'
#
loop_
_entity.id
_entity.type
_entity.pdbx_description
1 polymer ?
#
loop_
_entity_poly.entity_id
_entity_poly.type
_entity_poly.pdbx_seq_one_letter_code
_entity_poly.pdbx_strand_id
1 'polypeptide(L)' 'MRYIRISMVSFIVLCFLVSLVFADKIYLKNGKILRGKVTEADNESVTIETETEWLKVKRDDIERIKFDKKDAEESKEKE' A
#
# COMPACT_ATOMS: atom_id res chain seq x y z
N MET A 1 -4.14 22.88 31.65
CA MET A 1 -3.01 22.12 31.05
C MET A 1 -3.29 20.63 30.79
N ARG A 2 -4.37 20.00 31.31
CA ARG A 2 -4.69 18.57 31.03
C ARG A 2 -5.16 18.30 29.59
N TYR A 3 -5.87 19.26 28.97
CA TYR A 3 -6.43 19.11 27.61
C TYR A 3 -5.38 19.17 26.49
N ILE A 4 -4.26 19.88 26.71
CA ILE A 4 -3.17 20.00 25.73
C ILE A 4 -2.51 18.63 25.46
N ARG A 5 -2.42 17.78 26.50
CA ARG A 5 -1.84 16.43 26.41
C ARG A 5 -2.78 15.44 25.72
N ILE A 6 -4.09 15.56 25.95
CA ILE A 6 -5.11 14.74 25.27
C ILE A 6 -5.20 15.13 23.78
N SER A 7 -5.13 16.44 23.48
CA SER A 7 -5.12 16.96 22.11
C SER A 7 -3.90 16.50 21.31
N MET A 8 -2.71 16.45 21.92
CA MET A 8 -1.49 15.98 21.26
C MET A 8 -1.53 14.46 20.96
N VAL A 9 -2.04 13.65 21.89
CA VAL A 9 -2.19 12.19 21.67
C VAL A 9 -3.21 11.91 20.55
N SER A 10 -4.32 12.66 20.51
CA SER A 10 -5.32 12.53 19.44
C SER A 10 -4.74 12.86 18.05
N PHE A 11 -3.84 13.83 17.96
CA PHE A 11 -3.20 14.20 16.70
C PHE A 11 -2.22 13.13 16.21
N ILE A 12 -1.49 12.48 17.13
CA ILE A 12 -0.58 11.38 16.82
C ILE A 12 -1.34 10.14 16.34
N VAL A 13 -2.45 9.80 16.99
CA VAL A 13 -3.32 8.68 16.58
C VAL A 13 -3.93 8.95 15.19
N LEU A 14 -4.31 10.20 14.91
CA LEU A 14 -4.84 10.59 13.61
C LEU A 14 -3.79 10.45 12.49
N CYS A 15 -2.55 10.87 12.74
CA CYS A 15 -1.46 10.72 11.78
C CYS A 15 -1.15 9.26 11.45
N PHE A 16 -1.25 8.34 12.43
CA PHE A 16 -1.04 6.91 12.20
C PHE A 16 -2.08 6.27 11.28
N LEU A 17 -3.32 6.76 11.29
CA LEU A 17 -4.40 6.24 10.44
C LEU A 17 -4.23 6.61 8.96
N VAL A 18 -3.50 7.69 8.66
CA VAL A 18 -3.31 8.18 7.29
C VAL A 18 -2.36 7.27 6.49
N SER A 19 -1.38 6.64 7.15
CA SER A 19 -0.40 5.77 6.48
C SER A 19 -1.01 4.48 5.91
N LEU A 20 -2.13 4.01 6.48
CA LEU A 20 -2.85 2.81 6.02
C LEU A 20 -3.58 3.00 4.68
N VAL A 21 -3.67 4.23 4.18
CA VAL A 21 -4.43 4.54 2.95
C VAL A 21 -3.59 4.28 1.70
N PHE A 22 -2.25 4.32 1.80
CA PHE A 22 -1.34 4.33 0.65
C PHE A 22 -0.79 2.94 0.26
N ALA A 23 -1.65 1.92 0.26
CA ALA A 23 -1.26 0.58 -0.17
C ALA A 23 -1.99 0.19 -1.48
N ASP A 24 -1.23 -0.33 -2.44
CA ASP A 24 -1.78 -0.96 -3.64
C ASP A 24 -2.70 -2.11 -3.25
N LYS A 25 -3.71 -2.35 -4.09
CA LYS A 25 -4.72 -3.38 -3.87
C LYS A 25 -4.68 -4.40 -5.00
N ILE A 26 -4.35 -5.63 -4.67
CA ILE A 26 -4.36 -6.75 -5.59
C ILE A 26 -5.57 -7.62 -5.29
N TYR A 27 -6.46 -7.71 -6.27
CA TYR A 27 -7.66 -8.52 -6.22
C TYR A 27 -7.32 -9.87 -6.85
N LEU A 28 -7.41 -10.93 -6.07
CA LEU A 28 -7.21 -12.31 -6.51
C LEU A 28 -8.53 -12.89 -7.01
N LYS A 29 -8.47 -13.84 -7.94
CA LYS A 29 -9.64 -14.54 -8.51
C LYS A 29 -10.47 -15.29 -7.46
N ASN A 30 -9.87 -15.65 -6.33
CA ASN A 30 -10.57 -16.27 -5.20
C ASN A 30 -11.33 -15.26 -4.33
N GLY A 31 -11.35 -13.97 -4.70
CA GLY A 31 -11.98 -12.90 -3.94
C GLY A 31 -11.13 -12.32 -2.80
N LYS A 32 -9.93 -12.86 -2.55
CA LYS A 32 -9.00 -12.31 -1.56
C LYS A 32 -8.39 -11.01 -2.07
N ILE A 33 -8.25 -10.04 -1.18
CA ILE A 33 -7.63 -8.74 -1.48
C ILE A 33 -6.33 -8.64 -0.70
N LEU A 34 -5.22 -8.52 -1.41
CA LEU A 34 -3.91 -8.23 -0.82
C LEU A 34 -3.68 -6.73 -0.85
N ARG A 35 -3.19 -6.19 0.26
CA ARG A 35 -2.84 -4.79 0.42
C ARG A 35 -1.35 -4.69 0.71
N GLY A 36 -0.63 -3.92 -0.09
CA GLY A 36 0.81 -3.73 0.08
C GLY A 36 1.36 -2.86 -1.04
N LYS A 37 2.67 -2.70 -1.09
CA LYS A 37 3.34 -2.03 -2.20
C LYS A 37 3.77 -3.08 -3.23
N VAL A 38 3.42 -2.90 -4.50
CA VAL A 38 3.98 -3.75 -5.55
C VAL A 38 5.42 -3.34 -5.79
N THR A 39 6.37 -4.19 -5.41
CA THR A 39 7.81 -3.92 -5.57
C THR A 39 8.34 -4.43 -6.90
N GLU A 40 7.74 -5.48 -7.44
CA GLU A 40 8.14 -6.10 -8.71
C GLU A 40 6.93 -6.71 -9.41
N ALA A 41 6.85 -6.56 -10.73
CA ALA A 41 5.76 -7.10 -11.53
C ALA A 41 6.29 -7.65 -12.86
N ASP A 42 6.39 -8.97 -12.93
CA ASP A 42 6.77 -9.71 -14.12
C ASP A 42 5.54 -10.23 -14.89
N ASN A 43 5.79 -10.86 -16.03
CA ASN A 43 4.76 -11.55 -16.81
C ASN A 43 4.20 -12.78 -16.07
N GLU A 44 4.98 -13.43 -15.21
CA GLU A 44 4.57 -14.65 -14.52
C GLU A 44 4.07 -14.40 -13.08
N SER A 45 4.61 -13.40 -12.41
CA SER A 45 4.34 -13.15 -10.99
C SER A 45 4.44 -11.68 -10.61
N VAL A 46 3.82 -11.34 -9.48
CA VAL A 46 3.89 -10.02 -8.85
C VAL A 46 4.37 -10.20 -7.41
N THR A 47 5.40 -9.44 -7.03
CA THR A 47 5.92 -9.40 -5.66
C THR A 47 5.31 -8.20 -4.95
N ILE A 48 4.73 -8.45 -3.79
CA ILE A 48 4.05 -7.46 -2.96
C ILE A 48 4.76 -7.39 -1.63
N GLU A 49 5.20 -6.21 -1.26
CA GLU A 49 5.67 -5.92 0.09
C GLU A 49 4.47 -5.54 0.96
N THR A 50 4.20 -6.37 1.97
CA THR A 50 3.24 -6.07 3.03
C THR A 50 3.97 -5.52 4.24
N GLU A 51 3.25 -5.02 5.25
CA GLU A 51 3.88 -4.49 6.48
C GLU A 51 4.77 -5.51 7.21
N THR A 52 4.52 -6.81 7.01
CA THR A 52 5.18 -7.88 7.76
C THR A 52 6.14 -8.70 6.91
N GLU A 53 5.86 -8.86 5.62
CA GLU A 53 6.60 -9.78 4.76
C GLU A 53 6.43 -9.48 3.26
N TRP A 54 7.29 -10.11 2.46
CA TRP A 54 7.26 -10.05 1.01
C TRP A 54 6.53 -11.28 0.47
N LEU A 55 5.45 -11.05 -0.27
CA LEU A 55 4.58 -12.08 -0.81
C LEU A 55 4.66 -12.12 -2.33
N LYS A 56 5.06 -13.27 -2.86
CA LYS A 56 5.07 -13.53 -4.31
C LYS A 56 3.75 -14.18 -4.74
N VAL A 57 3.06 -13.53 -5.65
CA VAL A 57 1.73 -13.95 -6.15
C VAL A 57 1.82 -14.26 -7.64
N LYS A 58 1.30 -15.41 -8.07
CA LYS A 58 1.26 -15.75 -9.50
C LYS A 58 0.25 -14.88 -10.23
N ARG A 59 0.61 -14.44 -11.43
CA ARG A 59 -0.26 -13.57 -12.24
C ARG A 59 -1.56 -14.27 -12.67
N ASP A 60 -1.53 -15.59 -12.80
CA ASP A 60 -2.72 -16.41 -13.06
C ASP A 60 -3.77 -16.34 -11.96
N ASP A 61 -3.37 -16.08 -10.71
CA ASP A 61 -4.29 -15.97 -9.58
C ASP A 61 -4.84 -14.56 -9.40
N ILE A 62 -4.29 -13.58 -10.14
CA ILE A 62 -4.66 -12.17 -10.06
C ILE A 62 -5.82 -11.89 -11.01
N GLU A 63 -6.87 -11.27 -10.49
CA GLU A 63 -7.99 -10.74 -11.28
C GLU A 63 -7.68 -9.33 -11.78
N ARG A 64 -7.22 -8.46 -10.88
CA ARG A 64 -6.86 -7.07 -11.21
C ARG A 64 -5.95 -6.45 -10.15
N ILE A 65 -5.18 -5.46 -10.57
CA ILE A 65 -4.27 -4.69 -9.70
C ILE A 65 -4.71 -3.23 -9.74
N LYS A 66 -4.92 -2.63 -8.56
CA LYS A 66 -5.11 -1.19 -8.39
C LYS A 66 -3.88 -0.60 -7.71
N PHE A 67 -3.09 0.11 -8.50
CA PHE A 67 -1.97 0.89 -8.00
C PHE A 67 -2.48 2.20 -7.40
N ASP A 68 -2.07 2.53 -6.18
CA ASP A 68 -2.32 3.83 -5.59
C ASP A 68 -1.32 4.81 -6.24
N LYS A 69 -1.84 5.74 -7.06
CA LYS A 69 -1.09 6.59 -8.00
C LYS A 69 -0.17 7.62 -7.33
N LYS A 70 0.81 7.20 -6.52
CA LYS A 70 1.86 8.09 -6.00
C LYS A 70 3.22 7.89 -6.67
N ASP A 71 3.55 6.68 -7.12
CA ASP A 71 4.88 6.39 -7.67
C ASP A 71 5.06 6.82 -9.16
N ALA A 72 4.01 7.33 -9.82
CA ALA A 72 4.06 7.69 -11.25
C ALA A 72 4.47 9.15 -11.53
N GLU A 73 4.59 10.00 -10.51
CA GLU A 73 4.87 11.44 -10.69
C GLU A 73 6.31 11.85 -10.34
N GLU A 74 7.09 10.98 -9.67
CA GLU A 74 8.44 11.33 -9.19
C GLU A 74 9.56 11.16 -10.24
N SER A 75 9.24 10.65 -11.44
CA SER A 75 10.21 10.44 -12.53
C SER A 75 10.17 11.50 -13.65
N LYS A 76 9.43 12.61 -13.46
CA LYS A 76 9.37 13.73 -14.43
C LYS A 76 9.99 15.04 -13.97
N GLU A 77 10.58 15.12 -12.78
CA GLU A 77 11.19 16.35 -12.25
C GLU A 77 12.70 16.20 -12.04
N LYS A 78 13.40 15.67 -13.05
CA LYS A 78 14.86 15.81 -13.21
C LYS A 78 15.18 15.91 -14.70
N GLU A 79 14.70 16.96 -15.35
CA GLU A 79 15.28 17.46 -16.60
C GLU A 79 15.38 18.98 -16.56
#